data_AF-A0A7J3VRD5-F1
#
_entry.id   AF-A0A7J3VRD5-F1
#
_cell.length_a   1.000
_cell.length_b   1.000
_cell.length_c   1.000
_cell.angle_alpha   90.00
_cell.angle_beta   90.00
_cell.angle_gamma   90.00
#
_symmetry.space_group_name_H-M   'P 1'
#
loop_
_entity.id
_entity.type
_entity.pdbx_description
1 polymer ?
#
loop_
_entity_poly.entity_id
_entity_poly.type
_entity_poly.pdbx_seq_one_letter_code
_entity_poly.pdbx_strand_id
1 'polypeptide(L)'
;MRYKKRYILAYVDAQNQRNILKMIRDAYAGMFGRKELDEARIYLVDEKKDRYGNTRGKYRVSGDAGYADVSEHTNSHRMLLPIIIRCNLEHYDNVMHILSILRIGTVTTSGTLKALRRRQGLLMEDRKIEGDEVRAAPG
;
A
#
# COMPACT_ATOMS: atom_id res chain seq x y z
N MET A 1 -6.09 -14.68 -26.69
CA MET A 1 -6.37 -13.25 -26.41
C MET A 1 -5.42 -12.75 -25.32
N ARG A 2 -4.85 -11.54 -25.45
CA ARG A 2 -3.93 -10.98 -24.44
C ARG A 2 -4.73 -10.21 -23.40
N TYR A 3 -4.79 -10.71 -22.17
CA TYR A 3 -5.49 -10.05 -21.07
C TYR A 3 -4.90 -8.68 -20.76
N LYS A 4 -5.78 -7.68 -20.62
CA LYS A 4 -5.39 -6.34 -20.17
C LYS A 4 -5.30 -6.35 -18.64
N LYS A 5 -4.28 -5.69 -18.10
CA LYS A 5 -4.02 -5.65 -16.66
C LYS A 5 -4.27 -4.26 -16.11
N ARG A 6 -4.68 -4.19 -14.84
CA ARG A 6 -4.77 -2.95 -14.08
C ARG A 6 -3.96 -3.08 -12.79
N TYR A 7 -3.34 -1.98 -12.39
CA TYR A 7 -2.61 -1.85 -11.13
C TYR A 7 -3.30 -0.82 -10.25
N ILE A 8 -3.42 -1.13 -8.97
CA ILE A 8 -4.11 -0.34 -7.95
C ILE A 8 -3.11 -0.07 -6.82
N LEU A 9 -2.91 1.19 -6.47
CA LEU A 9 -2.15 1.57 -5.28
C LEU A 9 -3.14 1.72 -4.12
N ALA A 10 -2.90 1.03 -3.01
CA ALA A 10 -3.75 1.07 -1.83
C ALA A 10 -2.89 1.13 -0.55
N TYR A 11 -3.50 1.54 0.55
CA TYR A 11 -2.88 1.52 1.88
C TYR A 11 -3.57 0.51 2.77
N VAL A 12 -2.78 -0.26 3.52
CA VAL A 12 -3.27 -1.28 4.45
C VAL A 12 -2.53 -1.20 5.77
N ASP A 13 -3.17 -1.64 6.84
CA ASP A 13 -2.51 -1.75 8.15
C ASP A 13 -1.34 -2.75 8.07
N ALA A 14 -0.17 -2.35 8.58
CA ALA A 14 1.02 -3.19 8.64
C ALA A 14 0.77 -4.56 9.28
N GLN A 15 -0.11 -4.63 10.29
CA GLN A 15 -0.47 -5.90 10.96
C GLN A 15 -1.17 -6.88 10.00
N ASN A 16 -1.89 -6.36 9.02
CA ASN A 16 -2.69 -7.14 8.07
C ASN A 16 -1.96 -7.46 6.76
N GLN A 17 -0.76 -6.91 6.54
CA GLN A 17 -0.05 -7.02 5.26
C GLN A 17 0.14 -8.47 4.80
N ARG A 18 0.46 -9.39 5.72
CA ARG A 18 0.71 -10.82 5.39
C ARG A 18 -0.56 -11.55 4.92
N ASN A 19 -1.72 -11.15 5.42
CA ASN A 19 -2.99 -11.81 5.15
C ASN A 19 -3.88 -11.06 4.16
N ILE A 20 -3.49 -9.85 3.74
CA ILE A 20 -4.34 -9.00 2.92
C ILE A 20 -4.71 -9.65 1.58
N LEU A 21 -3.77 -10.33 0.93
CA LEU A 21 -4.05 -11.00 -0.34
C LEU A 21 -5.09 -12.09 -0.16
N LYS A 22 -4.95 -12.90 0.91
CA LYS A 22 -5.90 -13.94 1.24
C LYS A 22 -7.28 -13.36 1.51
N MET A 23 -7.35 -12.31 2.33
CA MET A 23 -8.61 -11.62 2.66
C MET A 23 -9.32 -11.06 1.43
N ILE A 24 -8.60 -10.42 0.51
CA ILE A 24 -9.17 -9.90 -0.75
C ILE A 24 -9.69 -11.06 -1.62
N ARG A 25 -8.92 -12.14 -1.76
CA ARG A 25 -9.30 -13.29 -2.58
C ARG A 25 -10.49 -14.05 -2.00
N ASP A 26 -10.52 -14.23 -0.68
CA ASP A 26 -11.61 -14.90 0.03
C ASP A 26 -12.92 -14.09 -0.09
N ALA A 27 -12.85 -12.77 0.11
CA ALA A 27 -14.00 -11.88 -0.09
C ALA A 27 -14.50 -11.89 -1.54
N TYR A 28 -13.58 -11.82 -2.52
CA TYR A 28 -13.92 -11.90 -3.93
C TYR A 28 -14.60 -13.23 -4.28
N ALA A 29 -14.03 -14.37 -3.84
CA ALA A 29 -14.60 -15.68 -4.08
C ALA A 29 -15.97 -15.86 -3.40
N GLY A 30 -16.18 -15.24 -2.23
CA GLY A 30 -17.46 -15.26 -1.53
C GLY A 30 -18.57 -14.54 -2.30
N MET A 31 -18.25 -13.49 -3.06
CA MET A 31 -19.23 -12.69 -3.80
C MET A 31 -19.44 -13.12 -5.24
N PHE A 32 -18.34 -13.42 -5.96
CA PHE A 32 -18.36 -13.66 -7.40
C PHE A 32 -18.04 -15.12 -7.76
N GLY A 33 -17.69 -15.95 -6.77
CA GLY A 33 -17.35 -17.35 -6.96
C GLY A 33 -15.87 -17.59 -7.30
N ARG A 34 -15.44 -18.84 -7.14
CA ARG A 34 -14.03 -19.25 -7.32
C ARG A 34 -13.58 -19.20 -8.78
N LYS A 35 -14.47 -19.47 -9.74
CA LYS A 35 -14.15 -19.42 -11.16
C LYS A 35 -13.76 -18.00 -11.60
N GLU A 36 -14.55 -17.01 -11.18
CA GLU A 36 -14.23 -15.60 -11.47
C GLU A 36 -12.98 -15.13 -10.75
N LEU A 37 -12.67 -15.63 -9.56
CA LEU A 37 -11.43 -15.28 -8.85
C LEU A 37 -10.18 -15.62 -9.70
N ASP A 38 -10.19 -16.77 -10.36
CA ASP A 38 -9.08 -17.21 -11.20
C ASP A 38 -8.93 -16.34 -12.46
N GLU A 39 -10.05 -15.87 -13.02
CA GLU A 39 -10.10 -14.95 -14.15
C GLU A 39 -9.69 -13.51 -13.76
N ALA A 40 -10.05 -13.09 -12.54
CA ALA A 40 -9.70 -11.79 -11.98
C ALA A 40 -8.20 -11.62 -11.71
N ARG A 41 -7.45 -12.71 -11.55
CA ARG A 41 -5.98 -12.72 -11.49
C ARG A 41 -5.42 -11.70 -10.48
N ILE A 42 -5.95 -11.76 -9.25
CA ILE A 42 -5.61 -10.84 -8.16
C ILE A 42 -4.27 -11.27 -7.51
N TYR A 43 -3.28 -10.37 -7.57
CA TYR A 43 -1.96 -10.58 -6.96
C TYR A 43 -1.44 -9.30 -6.31
N LEU A 44 -0.65 -9.44 -5.25
CA LEU A 44 0.20 -8.35 -4.78
C LEU A 44 1.45 -8.26 -5.65
N VAL A 45 1.80 -7.05 -6.03
CA VAL A 45 3.07 -6.77 -6.70
C VAL A 45 4.08 -6.45 -5.61
N ASP A 46 4.92 -7.42 -5.28
CA ASP A 46 6.04 -7.18 -4.38
C ASP A 46 6.95 -6.10 -4.96
N GLU A 47 7.36 -5.16 -4.11
CA GLU A 47 8.63 -4.48 -4.28
C GLU A 47 9.70 -5.55 -4.15
N LYS A 48 10.11 -6.12 -5.30
CA LYS A 48 11.30 -6.97 -5.35
C LYS A 48 12.39 -6.25 -4.57
N LYS A 49 12.82 -6.85 -3.46
CA LYS A 49 14.13 -6.62 -2.88
C LYS A 49 15.10 -6.58 -4.06
N ASP A 50 15.77 -5.45 -4.24
CA ASP A 50 16.81 -5.36 -5.24
C ASP A 50 17.78 -6.55 -5.03
N ARG A 51 18.20 -7.18 -6.12
CA ARG A 51 19.13 -8.33 -6.10
C ARG A 51 20.52 -7.98 -5.54
N TYR A 52 20.74 -6.71 -5.23
CA TYR A 52 21.77 -6.22 -4.33
C TYR A 52 21.05 -5.86 -3.04
N GLY A 53 21.37 -6.51 -1.91
CA GLY A 53 20.74 -6.34 -0.60
C GLY A 53 20.83 -4.93 0.00
N ASN A 54 20.35 -3.93 -0.73
CA ASN A 54 20.25 -2.56 -0.33
C ASN A 54 18.76 -2.23 -0.24
N THR A 55 18.23 -2.40 0.97
CA THR A 55 16.92 -1.89 1.38
C THR A 55 16.97 -0.36 1.23
N ARG A 56 16.63 0.16 0.05
CA ARG A 56 16.32 1.59 -0.13
C ARG A 56 15.00 1.85 0.60
N GLY A 57 15.14 2.08 1.90
CA GLY A 57 14.03 2.17 2.84
C GLY A 57 14.36 1.58 4.20
N LYS A 58 15.62 1.65 4.67
CA LYS A 58 15.78 1.79 6.12
C LYS A 58 15.04 3.08 6.48
N TYR A 59 13.84 2.95 7.04
CA TYR A 59 13.35 3.91 8.01
C TYR A 59 14.39 3.91 9.14
N ARG A 60 15.46 4.69 8.96
CA ARG A 60 16.24 5.17 10.10
C ARG A 60 15.30 6.15 10.78
N VAL A 61 14.52 5.64 11.73
CA VAL A 61 14.13 6.44 12.87
C VAL A 61 15.46 6.76 13.56
N SER A 62 16.02 7.93 13.27
CA SER A 62 17.05 8.52 14.12
C SER A 62 16.35 8.87 15.43
N GLY A 63 16.15 7.88 16.29
CA GLY A 63 15.79 8.07 17.67
C GLY A 63 17.09 8.19 18.44
N ASP A 64 17.48 9.42 18.76
CA ASP A 64 18.46 9.66 19.81
C ASP A 64 18.01 8.89 21.05
N ALA A 65 18.91 8.05 21.56
CA ALA A 65 18.71 7.31 22.78
C ALA A 65 18.77 8.28 23.97
N GLY A 66 17.62 8.88 24.29
CA GLY A 66 17.38 9.59 25.53
C GLY A 66 16.34 8.84 26.36
N TYR A 67 16.75 8.33 27.51
CA TYR A 67 15.83 7.85 28.55
C TYR A 67 14.91 9.01 28.97
N ALA A 68 13.60 8.83 28.81
CA ALA A 68 12.59 9.60 29.54
C ALA A 68 11.37 8.71 29.77
N ASP A 69 11.25 8.27 31.02
CA ASP A 69 10.04 7.73 31.61
C ASP A 69 8.95 8.81 31.58
N VAL A 70 7.89 8.61 30.79
CA VAL A 70 6.60 9.28 30.99
C VAL A 70 5.50 8.30 30.55
N SER A 71 4.77 7.80 31.54
CA SER A 71 3.52 7.09 31.36
C SER A 71 2.45 7.99 30.72
N GLU A 72 1.46 7.37 30.07
CA GLU A 72 0.20 7.95 29.54
C GLU A 72 0.22 8.60 28.14
N HIS A 73 -0.12 7.81 27.10
CA HIS A 73 -1.35 7.97 26.32
C HIS A 73 -1.38 6.98 25.14
N THR A 74 -2.44 6.18 25.09
CA THR A 74 -2.77 5.24 24.02
C THR A 74 -2.97 5.95 22.68
N ASN A 75 -1.98 5.88 21.79
CA ASN A 75 -2.17 6.05 20.36
C ASN A 75 -1.17 5.15 19.63
N SER A 76 -1.53 3.87 19.51
CA SER A 76 -0.88 2.96 18.56
C SER A 76 -1.08 3.57 17.16
N HIS A 77 -0.12 4.36 16.68
CA HIS A 77 -0.12 4.89 15.32
C HIS A 77 -0.24 3.70 14.36
N ARG A 78 -1.44 3.49 13.80
CA ARG A 78 -1.68 2.47 12.78
C ARG A 78 -0.81 2.81 11.57
N MET A 79 0.34 2.15 11.46
CA MET A 79 1.23 2.32 10.34
C MET A 79 0.57 1.76 9.08
N LEU A 80 0.16 2.66 8.19
CA LEU A 80 -0.38 2.30 6.89
C LEU A 80 0.76 2.06 5.90
N LEU A 81 0.84 0.84 5.37
CA LEU A 81 1.80 0.44 4.37
C LEU A 81 1.19 0.52 2.96
N PRO A 82 1.91 1.11 1.99
CA PRO A 82 1.48 1.09 0.61
C PRO A 82 1.62 -0.34 0.05
N ILE A 83 0.60 -0.80 -0.65
CA ILE A 83 0.62 -2.04 -1.42
C ILE A 83 0.16 -1.76 -2.85
N ILE A 84 0.68 -2.55 -3.79
CA ILE A 84 0.24 -2.52 -5.17
C ILE A 84 -0.47 -3.82 -5.49
N ILE A 85 -1.72 -3.73 -5.92
CA ILE A 85 -2.54 -4.86 -6.34
C ILE A 85 -2.59 -4.87 -7.87
N ARG A 86 -2.37 -6.03 -8.48
CA ARG A 86 -2.58 -6.28 -9.90
C ARG A 86 -3.81 -7.15 -10.09
N CYS A 87 -4.67 -6.78 -11.05
CA CYS A 87 -5.82 -7.57 -11.47
C CYS A 87 -5.98 -7.55 -13.00
N ASN A 88 -6.85 -8.43 -13.51
CA ASN A 88 -7.40 -8.35 -14.87
C ASN A 88 -8.29 -7.10 -14.97
N LEU A 89 -8.16 -6.33 -16.06
CA LEU A 89 -8.93 -5.11 -16.29
C LEU A 89 -10.43 -5.38 -16.36
N GLU A 90 -10.84 -6.53 -16.90
CA GLU A 90 -12.27 -6.89 -17.03
C GLU A 90 -12.95 -7.10 -15.67
N HIS A 91 -12.19 -7.44 -14.63
CA HIS A 91 -12.70 -7.62 -13.27
C HIS A 91 -12.31 -6.45 -12.34
N TYR A 92 -11.82 -5.34 -12.90
CA TYR A 92 -11.34 -4.21 -12.12
C TYR A 92 -12.42 -3.66 -11.18
N ASP A 93 -13.64 -3.48 -11.67
CA ASP A 93 -14.74 -2.92 -10.89
C ASP A 93 -15.13 -3.84 -9.73
N ASN A 94 -15.16 -5.15 -9.96
CA ASN A 94 -15.39 -6.15 -8.92
C ASN A 94 -14.29 -6.09 -7.84
N VAL A 95 -13.01 -5.94 -8.25
CA VAL A 95 -11.90 -5.80 -7.29
C VAL A 95 -12.03 -4.50 -6.49
N MET A 96 -12.38 -3.37 -7.12
CA MET A 96 -12.61 -2.10 -6.41
C MET A 96 -13.76 -2.20 -5.41
N HIS A 97 -14.83 -2.90 -5.77
CA HIS A 97 -15.95 -3.16 -4.87
C HIS A 97 -15.52 -3.96 -3.63
N ILE A 98 -14.73 -5.03 -3.81
CA ILE A 98 -14.17 -5.80 -2.69
C ILE A 98 -13.27 -4.94 -1.80
N LEU A 99 -12.40 -4.10 -2.38
CA LEU A 99 -11.54 -3.21 -1.60
C LEU A 99 -12.36 -2.21 -0.78
N SER A 100 -13.48 -1.71 -1.33
CA SER A 100 -14.42 -0.84 -0.62
C SER A 100 -15.08 -1.56 0.57
N ILE A 101 -15.58 -2.79 0.38
CA ILE A 101 -16.19 -3.60 1.45
C ILE A 101 -15.19 -3.87 2.58
N LEU A 102 -13.95 -4.20 2.22
CA LEU A 102 -12.86 -4.43 3.17
C LEU A 102 -12.31 -3.14 3.80
N ARG A 103 -12.87 -1.98 3.45
CA ARG A 103 -12.41 -0.64 3.89
C ARG A 103 -10.92 -0.41 3.62
N ILE A 104 -10.42 -0.94 2.52
CA ILE A 104 -9.05 -0.75 2.06
C ILE A 104 -9.01 0.53 1.21
N GLY A 105 -8.32 1.56 1.71
CA GLY A 105 -8.19 2.85 1.03
C GLY A 105 -7.40 2.74 -0.27
N THR A 106 -8.05 2.97 -1.40
CA THR A 106 -7.41 3.04 -2.72
C THR A 106 -6.98 4.47 -3.03
N VAL A 107 -5.77 4.64 -3.55
CA VAL A 107 -5.16 5.95 -3.81
C VAL A 107 -5.29 6.34 -5.27
N THR A 108 -4.82 5.46 -6.16
CA THR A 108 -4.80 5.71 -7.59
C THR A 108 -4.67 4.39 -8.35
N THR A 109 -4.99 4.41 -9.65
CA THR A 109 -4.93 3.24 -10.52
C THR A 109 -4.24 3.56 -11.83
N SER A 110 -3.66 2.55 -12.47
CA SER A 110 -2.91 2.69 -13.72
C SER A 110 -2.90 1.39 -14.52
N GLY A 111 -2.85 1.50 -15.85
CA GLY A 111 -2.61 0.33 -16.74
C GLY A 111 -1.16 -0.16 -16.70
N THR A 112 -0.21 0.67 -16.23
CA THR A 112 1.21 0.30 -16.14
C THR A 112 1.77 0.53 -14.74
N LEU A 113 2.63 -0.40 -14.31
CA LEU A 113 3.31 -0.33 -13.01
C LEU A 113 4.24 0.90 -12.91
N LYS A 114 4.92 1.26 -14.01
CA LYS A 114 5.83 2.41 -14.06
C LYS A 114 5.11 3.72 -13.75
N ALA A 115 3.96 3.96 -14.38
CA ALA A 115 3.17 5.17 -14.13
C ALA A 115 2.59 5.18 -12.70
N LEU A 116 2.18 4.03 -12.18
CA LEU A 116 1.69 3.93 -10.80
C LEU A 116 2.78 4.26 -9.77
N ARG A 117 3.98 3.69 -9.96
CA ARG A 117 5.14 3.95 -9.08
C ARG A 117 5.61 5.40 -9.15
N ARG A 118 5.58 6.03 -10.33
CA ARG A 118 5.88 7.46 -10.46
C ARG A 118 4.93 8.30 -9.59
N ARG A 119 3.63 7.99 -9.60
CA ARG A 119 2.63 8.65 -8.75
C ARG A 119 2.84 8.34 -7.27
N GLN A 120 3.14 7.08 -6.92
CA GLN A 120 3.48 6.70 -5.54
C GLN A 120 4.68 7.50 -5.03
N GLY A 121 5.74 7.65 -5.83
CA GLY A 121 6.92 8.45 -5.48
C GLY A 121 6.56 9.90 -5.20
N LEU A 122 5.79 10.54 -6.07
CA LEU A 122 5.31 11.92 -5.88
C LEU A 122 4.51 12.06 -4.57
N LEU A 123 3.57 11.16 -4.31
CA LEU A 123 2.76 11.18 -3.08
C LEU A 123 3.59 10.98 -1.80
N MET A 124 4.71 10.27 -1.89
CA MET A 124 5.64 10.08 -0.78
C MET A 124 6.58 11.27 -0.60
N GLU A 125 6.84 12.05 -1.66
CA GLU A 125 7.57 13.31 -1.60
C GLU A 125 6.68 14.41 -0.99
N ASP A 126 5.41 14.50 -1.37
CA ASP A 126 4.44 15.47 -0.81
C ASP A 126 4.30 15.31 0.72
N ARG A 127 4.25 14.07 1.22
CA ARG A 127 4.21 13.78 2.66
C ARG A 127 5.47 14.18 3.43
N LYS A 128 6.61 14.35 2.76
CA LYS A 128 7.84 14.83 3.41
C LYS A 128 7.86 16.33 3.55
N ILE A 129 7.15 17.05 2.67
CA ILE A 129 7.09 18.52 2.68
C ILE A 129 6.22 19.00 3.86
N GLU A 130 5.17 18.28 4.24
CA GLU A 130 4.35 18.61 5.42
C GLU A 130 5.08 18.43 6.77
N GLY A 131 6.22 17.73 6.81
CA GLY A 131 7.02 17.53 8.02
C GLY A 131 8.22 18.47 8.17
N ASP A 132 8.47 19.34 7.19
CA ASP A 132 9.55 20.34 7.26
C ASP A 132 8.98 21.62 7.90
N GLU A 133 8.68 21.52 9.20
CA GLU A 133 8.36 22.69 10.01
C GLU A 133 9.53 23.68 9.92
N VAL A 134 9.20 24.86 9.40
CA VAL A 134 10.06 26.04 9.29
C VAL A 134 10.80 26.27 10.60
N ARG A 135 12.07 25.86 10.68
CA ARG A 135 13.00 26.38 11.69
C ARG A 135 13.23 27.85 11.36
N ALA A 136 12.37 28.72 11.90
CA ALA A 136 12.69 30.13 12.02
C ALA A 136 14.02 30.23 12.77
N ALA A 137 15.08 30.65 12.07
CA ALA A 137 16.34 30.99 12.70
C ALA A 137 16.08 32.20 13.64
N PRO A 138 16.49 32.15 14.91
CA PRO A 138 16.43 33.33 15.75
C PRO A 138 17.45 34.34 15.20
N GLY A 139 16.96 35.50 14.77
CA GLY A 139 17.76 36.70 14.51
C GLY A 139 18.03 37.47 15.79
#